data_AF-A0A9Q9HL27-F1
#
_entry.id   AF-A0A9Q9HL27-F1
#
_cell.length_a   1.000
_cell.length_b   1.000
_cell.length_c   1.000
_cell.angle_alpha   90.00
_cell.angle_beta   90.00
_cell.angle_gamma   90.00
#
_symmetry.space_group_name_H-M   'P 1'
#
loop_
_entity.id
_entity.type
_entity.pdbx_description
1 polymer ?
#
loop_
_entity_poly.entity_id
_entity_poly.type
_entity_poly.pdbx_seq_one_letter_code
_entity_poly.pdbx_strand_id
1 'polypeptide(L)'
;MSEDSKEARIVRKAVGEAETGLKGLEKELRGVVKQFEKGTMTPAKGKAAAQKVTAFMKKQSQVTKLQNAPFFGELPLDVQDGVTWLDSVVNELNNVLGRLAGALKLMQKKPDKDYGILVKASRELESYISQPPKGVGTLLKAAKAGKAAGDPMMAFLPFIILMWMVIDTIARGLNRRT
;
A
#
# COMPACT_ATOMS: atom_id res chain seq x y z
N MET A 1 -27.25 24.28 -17.95
CA MET A 1 -26.28 23.71 -16.99
C MET A 1 -27.08 23.01 -15.92
N SER A 2 -26.95 21.68 -15.79
CA SER A 2 -27.64 20.89 -14.77
C SER A 2 -27.10 21.28 -13.39
N GLU A 3 -27.96 21.69 -12.46
CA GLU A 3 -27.55 21.85 -11.06
C GLU A 3 -27.12 20.48 -10.53
N ASP A 4 -25.82 20.28 -10.36
CA ASP A 4 -25.28 19.08 -9.71
C ASP A 4 -26.01 18.89 -8.36
N SER A 5 -26.67 17.73 -8.20
CA SER A 5 -27.40 17.39 -6.98
C SER A 5 -26.49 17.48 -5.76
N LYS A 6 -27.07 17.72 -4.58
CA LYS A 6 -26.31 17.81 -3.32
C LYS A 6 -25.53 16.52 -3.07
N GLU A 7 -26.12 15.40 -3.41
CA GLU A 7 -25.56 14.05 -3.35
C GLU A 7 -24.34 13.95 -4.27
N ALA A 8 -24.44 14.37 -5.54
CA ALA A 8 -23.32 14.37 -6.47
C ALA A 8 -22.13 15.19 -5.94
N ARG A 9 -22.38 16.38 -5.35
CA ARG A 9 -21.32 17.21 -4.75
C ARG A 9 -20.64 16.53 -3.56
N ILE A 10 -21.41 15.88 -2.69
CA ILE A 10 -20.88 15.15 -1.53
C ILE A 10 -20.01 13.99 -2.00
N VAL A 11 -20.47 13.21 -2.98
CA VAL A 11 -19.72 12.07 -3.51
C VAL A 11 -18.43 12.53 -4.21
N ARG A 12 -18.49 13.54 -5.08
CA ARG A 12 -17.29 14.13 -5.71
C ARG A 12 -16.25 14.57 -4.68
N LYS A 13 -16.71 15.25 -3.61
CA LYS A 13 -15.83 15.68 -2.52
C LYS A 13 -15.17 14.48 -1.82
N ALA A 14 -15.95 13.46 -1.46
CA ALA A 14 -15.42 12.27 -0.81
C ALA A 14 -14.40 11.52 -1.68
N VAL A 15 -14.67 11.37 -2.98
CA VAL A 15 -13.74 10.77 -3.94
C VAL A 15 -12.47 11.60 -4.08
N GLY A 16 -12.58 12.94 -4.17
CA GLY A 16 -11.42 13.83 -4.25
C GLY A 16 -10.54 13.83 -2.99
N GLU A 17 -11.15 13.77 -1.81
CA GLU A 17 -10.44 13.62 -0.53
C GLU A 17 -9.73 12.26 -0.44
N ALA A 18 -10.38 11.19 -0.92
CA ALA A 18 -9.78 9.87 -0.99
C ALA A 18 -8.60 9.81 -1.96
N GLU A 19 -8.71 10.40 -3.15
CA GLU A 19 -7.63 10.51 -4.13
C GLU A 19 -6.43 11.28 -3.55
N THR A 20 -6.69 12.42 -2.90
CA THR A 20 -5.66 13.20 -2.21
C THR A 20 -4.98 12.37 -1.12
N GLY A 21 -5.76 11.60 -0.36
CA GLY A 21 -5.26 10.68 0.64
C GLY A 21 -4.41 9.54 0.05
N LEU A 22 -4.77 8.98 -1.10
CA LEU A 22 -3.98 7.97 -1.82
C LEU A 22 -2.61 8.53 -2.23
N LYS A 23 -2.58 9.71 -2.86
CA LYS A 23 -1.34 10.40 -3.24
C LYS A 23 -0.46 10.70 -2.02
N GLY A 24 -1.09 11.13 -0.92
CA GLY A 24 -0.42 11.35 0.37
C GLY A 24 0.22 10.07 0.92
N LEU A 25 -0.56 8.97 0.98
CA LEU A 25 -0.08 7.68 1.44
C LEU A 25 1.08 7.16 0.58
N GLU A 26 0.96 7.23 -0.74
CA GLU A 26 2.03 6.83 -1.68
C GLU A 26 3.33 7.57 -1.38
N LYS A 27 3.27 8.91 -1.26
CA LYS A 27 4.45 9.75 -0.96
C LYS A 27 5.09 9.37 0.37
N GLU A 28 4.29 9.15 1.41
CA GLU A 28 4.79 8.76 2.73
C GLU A 28 5.50 7.41 2.69
N LEU A 29 4.90 6.42 2.02
CA LEU A 29 5.47 5.08 1.90
C LEU A 29 6.75 5.07 1.05
N ARG A 30 6.85 5.90 0.00
CA ARG A 30 8.12 6.11 -0.72
C ARG A 30 9.21 6.64 0.22
N GLY A 31 8.85 7.49 1.19
CA GLY A 31 9.75 7.93 2.25
C GLY A 31 10.27 6.78 3.11
N VAL A 32 9.42 5.80 3.43
CA VAL A 32 9.78 4.60 4.19
C VAL A 32 10.75 3.71 3.40
N VAL A 33 10.49 3.50 2.10
CA VAL A 33 11.40 2.77 1.21
C VAL A 33 12.77 3.44 1.19
N LYS A 34 12.82 4.77 1.05
CA LYS A 34 14.08 5.53 1.09
C LYS A 34 14.82 5.39 2.42
N GLN A 35 14.11 5.31 3.55
CA GLN A 35 14.73 5.07 4.86
C GLN A 35 15.37 3.68 4.94
N PHE A 36 14.73 2.67 4.34
CA PHE A 36 15.28 1.33 4.19
C PHE A 36 16.54 1.31 3.32
N GLU A 37 16.50 1.96 2.15
CA GLU A 37 17.67 2.02 1.26
C GLU A 37 18.87 2.72 1.90
N LYS A 38 18.62 3.65 2.82
CA LYS A 38 19.65 4.33 3.61
C LYS A 38 20.14 3.55 4.83
N GLY A 39 19.60 2.37 5.12
CA GLY A 39 19.93 1.60 6.32
C GLY A 39 19.43 2.24 7.64
N THR A 40 18.46 3.16 7.56
CA THR A 40 17.95 3.91 8.74
C THR A 40 16.58 3.44 9.20
N MET A 41 16.06 2.35 8.62
CA MET A 41 14.79 1.77 9.00
C MET A 41 14.87 1.18 10.40
N THR A 42 13.80 1.33 11.17
CA THR A 42 13.69 0.74 12.50
C THR A 42 12.32 0.08 12.66
N PRO A 43 12.13 -0.82 13.63
CA PRO A 43 10.82 -1.42 13.89
C PRO A 43 9.75 -0.38 14.21
N ALA A 44 10.12 0.71 14.90
CA ALA A 44 9.23 1.82 15.20
C ALA A 44 8.76 2.54 13.92
N LYS A 45 9.66 2.81 12.98
CA LYS A 45 9.32 3.41 11.68
C LYS A 45 8.43 2.49 10.85
N GLY A 46 8.72 1.18 10.83
CA GLY A 46 7.88 0.19 10.17
C GLY A 46 6.48 0.10 10.79
N LYS A 47 6.37 0.10 12.13
CA LYS A 47 5.08 0.13 12.84
C LYS A 47 4.29 1.40 12.53
N ALA A 48 4.94 2.56 12.51
CA ALA A 48 4.28 3.82 12.16
C ALA A 48 3.76 3.82 10.71
N ALA A 49 4.53 3.29 9.76
CA ALA A 49 4.09 3.12 8.39
C ALA A 49 2.88 2.18 8.27
N ALA A 50 2.90 1.04 8.96
CA ALA A 50 1.78 0.10 8.99
C ALA A 50 0.51 0.73 9.60
N GLN A 51 0.66 1.55 10.65
CA GLN A 51 -0.45 2.29 11.25
C GLN A 51 -1.06 3.30 10.28
N LYS A 52 -0.25 3.98 9.46
CA LYS A 52 -0.72 4.91 8.44
C LYS A 52 -1.53 4.20 7.35
N VAL A 53 -1.04 3.07 6.84
CA VAL A 53 -1.80 2.24 5.88
C VAL A 53 -3.14 1.82 6.50
N THR A 54 -3.11 1.27 7.72
CA THR A 54 -4.32 0.83 8.43
C THR A 54 -5.31 1.98 8.66
N ALA A 55 -4.82 3.14 9.09
CA ALA A 55 -5.65 4.31 9.35
C ALA A 55 -6.28 4.87 8.06
N PHE A 56 -5.51 4.90 6.97
CA PHE A 56 -6.02 5.29 5.66
C PHE A 56 -7.16 4.36 5.23
N MET A 57 -6.94 3.05 5.28
CA MET A 57 -7.93 2.06 4.85
C MET A 57 -9.21 2.11 5.68
N LYS A 58 -9.12 2.35 6.98
CA LYS A 58 -10.31 2.56 7.84
C LYS A 58 -11.15 3.74 7.37
N LYS A 59 -10.53 4.84 6.94
CA LYS A 59 -11.26 6.04 6.44
C LYS A 59 -11.99 5.76 5.13
N GLN A 60 -11.44 4.90 4.27
CA GLN A 60 -12.06 4.58 2.97
C GLN A 60 -13.31 3.70 3.07
N SER A 61 -13.57 3.10 4.23
CA SER A 61 -14.81 2.34 4.48
C SER A 61 -16.10 3.14 4.30
N GLN A 62 -16.04 4.48 4.36
CA GLN A 62 -17.19 5.34 4.12
C GLN A 62 -17.47 5.53 2.63
N VAL A 63 -16.44 5.63 1.79
CA VAL A 63 -16.60 5.89 0.36
C VAL A 63 -17.03 4.62 -0.38
N THR A 64 -16.55 3.45 0.05
CA THR A 64 -16.99 2.13 -0.45
C THR A 64 -18.46 1.83 -0.13
N LYS A 65 -19.03 2.43 0.93
CA LYS A 65 -20.47 2.35 1.23
C LYS A 65 -21.33 3.15 0.26
N LEU A 66 -20.78 4.14 -0.45
CA LEU A 66 -21.54 4.98 -1.39
C LEU A 66 -22.03 4.17 -2.59
N GLN A 67 -21.29 3.15 -3.02
CA GLN A 67 -21.70 2.26 -4.12
C GLN A 67 -22.96 1.46 -3.79
N ASN A 68 -23.21 1.22 -2.50
CA ASN A 68 -24.38 0.48 -2.01
C ASN A 68 -25.51 1.43 -1.55
N ALA A 69 -25.36 2.74 -1.74
CA ALA A 69 -26.38 3.70 -1.35
C ALA A 69 -27.57 3.66 -2.34
N PRO A 70 -28.84 3.79 -1.87
CA PRO A 70 -30.00 3.73 -2.75
C PRO A 70 -29.99 4.75 -3.89
N PHE A 71 -29.40 5.94 -3.65
CA PHE A 71 -29.32 7.03 -4.64
C PHE A 71 -28.17 6.87 -5.65
N PHE A 72 -27.30 5.86 -5.50
CA PHE A 72 -26.06 5.76 -6.29
C PHE A 72 -26.32 5.66 -7.80
N GLY A 73 -27.30 4.84 -8.20
CA GLY A 73 -27.67 4.67 -9.61
C GLY A 73 -28.28 5.90 -10.26
N GLU A 74 -28.70 6.88 -9.46
CA GLU A 74 -29.27 8.15 -9.92
C GLU A 74 -28.21 9.26 -10.09
N LEU A 75 -26.97 8.99 -9.67
CA LEU A 75 -25.87 9.95 -9.82
C LEU A 75 -25.40 10.05 -11.28
N PRO A 76 -24.83 11.19 -11.69
CA PRO A 76 -24.14 11.29 -12.98
C PRO A 76 -23.07 10.20 -13.13
N LEU A 77 -22.90 9.68 -14.35
CA LEU A 77 -21.99 8.55 -14.63
C LEU A 77 -20.54 8.84 -14.19
N ASP A 78 -20.05 10.07 -14.38
CA ASP A 78 -18.69 10.45 -13.99
C ASP A 78 -18.48 10.41 -12.45
N VAL A 79 -19.56 10.62 -11.68
CA VAL A 79 -19.57 10.49 -10.23
C VAL A 79 -19.60 9.01 -9.82
N GLN A 80 -20.42 8.19 -10.51
CA GLN A 80 -20.46 6.74 -10.30
C GLN A 80 -19.08 6.11 -10.58
N ASP A 81 -18.47 6.45 -11.72
CA ASP A 81 -17.14 5.99 -12.13
C ASP A 81 -16.07 6.34 -11.09
N GLY A 82 -16.18 7.51 -10.44
CA GLY A 82 -15.29 7.90 -9.34
C GLY A 82 -15.38 6.98 -8.13
N VAL A 83 -16.59 6.57 -7.75
CA VAL A 83 -16.80 5.64 -6.63
C VAL A 83 -16.32 4.25 -7.00
N THR A 84 -16.68 3.74 -8.18
CA THR A 84 -16.26 2.40 -8.66
C THR A 84 -14.75 2.30 -8.80
N TRP A 85 -14.09 3.34 -9.33
CA TRP A 85 -12.64 3.42 -9.38
C TRP A 85 -12.02 3.29 -7.98
N LEU A 86 -12.50 4.09 -7.02
CA LEU A 86 -11.95 4.07 -5.67
C LEU A 86 -12.19 2.74 -4.97
N ASP A 87 -13.39 2.16 -5.11
CA ASP A 87 -13.71 0.85 -4.53
C ASP A 87 -12.76 -0.24 -5.05
N SER A 88 -12.48 -0.25 -6.36
CA SER A 88 -11.48 -1.15 -6.95
C SER A 88 -10.10 -0.99 -6.31
N VAL A 89 -9.61 0.24 -6.15
CA VAL A 89 -8.30 0.50 -5.52
C VAL A 89 -8.30 0.05 -4.05
N VAL A 90 -9.36 0.35 -3.30
CA VAL A 90 -9.49 -0.03 -1.88
C VAL A 90 -9.57 -1.55 -1.72
N ASN A 91 -10.27 -2.25 -2.59
CA ASN A 91 -10.33 -3.71 -2.58
C ASN A 91 -8.96 -4.35 -2.84
N GLU A 92 -8.20 -3.83 -3.81
CA GLU A 92 -6.82 -4.27 -4.04
C GLU A 92 -5.94 -4.03 -2.79
N LEU A 93 -6.08 -2.87 -2.13
CA LEU A 93 -5.34 -2.54 -0.90
C LEU A 93 -5.75 -3.40 0.30
N ASN A 94 -7.01 -3.82 0.41
CA ASN A 94 -7.48 -4.72 1.47
C ASN A 94 -6.77 -6.08 1.43
N ASN A 95 -6.45 -6.60 0.24
CA ASN A 95 -5.68 -7.83 0.09
C ASN A 95 -4.25 -7.67 0.66
N VAL A 96 -3.67 -6.47 0.57
CA VAL A 96 -2.34 -6.15 1.10
C VAL A 96 -2.37 -6.05 2.64
N LEU A 97 -3.44 -5.47 3.20
CA LEU A 97 -3.62 -5.36 4.66
C LEU A 97 -3.57 -6.70 5.38
N GLY A 98 -4.14 -7.75 4.78
CA GLY A 98 -4.13 -9.10 5.37
C GLY A 98 -2.72 -9.64 5.65
N ARG A 99 -1.71 -9.13 4.93
CA ARG A 99 -0.30 -9.54 5.06
C ARG A 99 0.50 -8.68 6.05
N LEU A 100 -0.05 -7.54 6.47
CA LEU A 100 0.66 -6.52 7.24
C LEU A 100 1.11 -7.01 8.62
N ALA A 101 0.23 -7.70 9.34
CA ALA A 101 0.56 -8.25 10.66
C ALA A 101 1.68 -9.29 10.59
N GLY A 102 1.70 -10.13 9.55
CA GLY A 102 2.76 -11.10 9.29
C GLY A 102 4.10 -10.42 9.02
N ALA A 103 4.11 -9.43 8.12
CA ALA A 103 5.31 -8.66 7.81
C ALA A 103 5.88 -7.91 9.03
N LEU A 104 5.02 -7.34 9.88
CA LEU A 104 5.45 -6.70 11.13
C LEU A 104 6.12 -7.68 12.11
N LYS A 105 5.60 -8.91 12.22
CA LYS A 105 6.22 -9.97 13.05
C LYS A 105 7.59 -10.37 12.50
N LEU A 106 7.76 -10.41 11.18
CA LEU A 106 9.04 -10.74 10.54
C LEU A 106 10.12 -9.70 10.85
N MET A 107 9.78 -8.42 11.04
CA MET A 107 10.77 -7.39 11.42
C MET A 107 11.39 -7.60 12.82
N GLN A 108 10.78 -8.45 13.66
CA GLN A 108 11.30 -8.79 14.98
C GLN A 108 12.24 -10.00 14.95
N LYS A 109 12.39 -10.65 13.79
CA LYS A 109 13.25 -11.81 13.59
C LYS A 109 14.72 -11.40 13.56
N LYS A 110 15.60 -12.34 13.89
CA LYS A 110 17.06 -12.13 13.85
C LYS A 110 17.56 -12.46 12.44
N PRO A 111 18.13 -11.50 11.69
CA PRO A 111 18.59 -11.71 10.32
C PRO A 111 19.42 -12.98 10.11
N ASP A 112 20.35 -13.28 11.03
CA ASP A 112 21.22 -14.45 10.93
C ASP A 112 20.51 -15.77 11.21
N LYS A 113 19.69 -15.82 12.26
CA LYS A 113 19.05 -17.06 12.70
C LYS A 113 17.83 -17.41 11.85
N ASP A 114 17.11 -16.40 11.39
CA ASP A 114 15.85 -16.53 10.67
C ASP A 114 16.01 -16.23 9.17
N TYR A 115 17.24 -16.20 8.66
CA TYR A 115 17.56 -15.81 7.28
C TYR A 115 16.69 -16.51 6.24
N GLY A 116 16.61 -17.84 6.30
CA GLY A 116 15.81 -18.64 5.36
C GLY A 116 14.32 -18.27 5.36
N ILE A 117 13.76 -17.95 6.53
CA ILE A 117 12.36 -17.53 6.67
C ILE A 117 12.17 -16.15 6.01
N LEU A 118 13.09 -15.21 6.27
CA LEU A 118 13.05 -13.85 5.71
C LEU A 118 13.20 -13.87 4.19
N VAL A 119 14.11 -14.68 3.65
CA VAL A 119 14.27 -14.88 2.20
C VAL A 119 13.01 -15.46 1.59
N LYS A 120 12.44 -16.53 2.18
CA LYS A 120 11.22 -17.16 1.68
C LYS A 120 10.06 -16.17 1.64
N ALA A 121 9.81 -15.45 2.73
CA ALA A 121 8.76 -14.44 2.80
C ALA A 121 8.97 -13.30 1.79
N SER A 122 10.20 -12.84 1.61
CA SER A 122 10.53 -11.80 0.63
C SER A 122 10.28 -12.25 -0.80
N ARG A 123 10.62 -13.50 -1.15
CA ARG A 123 10.35 -14.10 -2.46
C ARG A 123 8.87 -14.25 -2.74
N GLU A 124 8.09 -14.67 -1.74
CA GLU A 124 6.64 -14.76 -1.88
C GLU A 124 6.04 -13.38 -2.15
N LEU A 125 6.45 -12.35 -1.41
CA LEU A 125 5.92 -11.00 -1.59
C LEU A 125 6.36 -10.35 -2.92
N GLU A 126 7.56 -10.67 -3.41
CA GLU A 126 8.08 -10.15 -4.67
C GLU A 126 7.19 -10.53 -5.87
N SER A 127 6.54 -11.70 -5.87
CA SER A 127 5.70 -12.11 -7.00
C SER A 127 4.43 -11.25 -7.16
N TYR A 128 4.12 -10.40 -6.19
CA TYR A 128 2.95 -9.51 -6.21
C TYR A 128 3.28 -8.07 -6.58
N ILE A 129 4.55 -7.76 -6.83
CA ILE A 129 4.99 -6.42 -7.25
C ILE A 129 5.49 -6.44 -8.69
N SER A 130 5.38 -5.31 -9.37
CA SER A 130 5.80 -5.19 -10.77
C SER A 130 7.32 -5.20 -10.87
N GLN A 131 7.97 -4.28 -10.15
CA GLN A 131 9.41 -4.15 -10.09
C GLN A 131 9.83 -3.65 -8.71
N PRO A 132 10.76 -4.32 -8.00
CA PRO A 132 11.26 -3.80 -6.75
C PRO A 132 12.09 -2.52 -6.98
N PRO A 133 12.02 -1.54 -6.07
CA PRO A 133 12.87 -0.37 -6.12
C PRO A 133 14.34 -0.79 -5.94
N LYS A 134 15.27 -0.04 -6.54
CA LYS A 134 16.66 -0.48 -6.76
C LYS A 134 17.36 -1.03 -5.50
N GLY A 135 17.24 -0.36 -4.35
CA GLY A 135 17.88 -0.81 -3.11
C GLY A 135 17.23 -2.10 -2.55
N VAL A 136 15.91 -2.22 -2.64
CA VAL A 136 15.16 -3.44 -2.27
C VAL A 136 15.52 -4.59 -3.20
N GLY A 137 15.56 -4.34 -4.51
CA GLY A 137 15.91 -5.34 -5.52
C GLY A 137 17.35 -5.83 -5.37
N THR A 138 18.29 -4.95 -5.02
CA THR A 138 19.69 -5.32 -4.76
C THR A 138 19.78 -6.27 -3.57
N LEU A 139 19.19 -5.90 -2.42
CA LEU A 139 19.24 -6.74 -1.24
C LEU A 139 18.49 -8.06 -1.46
N LEU A 140 17.34 -8.05 -2.13
CA LEU A 140 16.60 -9.27 -2.45
C LEU A 140 17.40 -10.23 -3.36
N LYS A 141 18.12 -9.71 -4.36
CA LYS A 141 19.01 -10.51 -5.21
C LYS A 141 20.17 -11.10 -4.41
N ALA A 142 20.82 -10.30 -3.57
CA ALA A 142 21.88 -10.78 -2.67
C ALA A 142 21.34 -11.85 -1.70
N ALA A 143 20.12 -11.66 -1.20
CA ALA A 143 19.46 -12.56 -0.28
C ALA A 143 19.16 -13.93 -0.91
N LYS A 144 18.64 -13.93 -2.14
CA LYS A 144 18.43 -15.15 -2.93
C LYS A 144 19.73 -15.91 -3.21
N ALA A 145 20.85 -15.20 -3.30
CA ALA A 145 22.17 -15.78 -3.51
C ALA A 145 22.88 -16.18 -2.20
N GLY A 146 22.24 -16.03 -1.02
CA GLY A 146 22.86 -16.31 0.28
C GLY A 146 23.91 -15.30 0.73
N LYS A 147 24.06 -14.17 0.01
CA LYS A 147 25.12 -13.17 0.23
C LYS A 147 24.72 -12.03 1.16
N ALA A 148 23.51 -12.11 1.73
CA ALA A 148 22.96 -11.08 2.62
C ALA A 148 22.76 -11.57 4.06
N ALA A 149 23.33 -12.73 4.43
CA ALA A 149 23.37 -13.14 5.83
C ALA A 149 24.16 -12.09 6.64
N GLY A 150 23.75 -11.78 7.87
CA GLY A 150 24.33 -10.70 8.66
C GLY A 150 23.78 -9.31 8.38
N ASP A 151 23.12 -9.06 7.25
CA ASP A 151 22.62 -7.72 6.93
C ASP A 151 21.42 -7.37 7.84
N PRO A 152 21.53 -6.31 8.68
CA PRO A 152 20.46 -5.90 9.59
C PRO A 152 19.14 -5.57 8.86
N MET A 153 19.23 -5.15 7.60
CA MET A 153 18.09 -4.76 6.78
C MET A 153 17.25 -5.96 6.32
N MET A 154 17.77 -7.19 6.39
CA MET A 154 17.04 -8.39 6.01
C MET A 154 15.75 -8.61 6.79
N ALA A 155 15.71 -8.27 8.07
CA ALA A 155 14.49 -8.36 8.87
C ALA A 155 13.36 -7.46 8.33
N PHE A 156 13.73 -6.33 7.70
CA PHE A 156 12.79 -5.35 7.15
C PHE A 156 12.42 -5.63 5.69
N LEU A 157 13.16 -6.47 4.99
CA LEU A 157 12.98 -6.70 3.56
C LEU A 157 11.56 -7.17 3.20
N PRO A 158 10.94 -8.18 3.89
CA PRO A 158 9.56 -8.55 3.60
C PRO A 158 8.57 -7.38 3.78
N PHE A 159 8.75 -6.61 4.86
CA PHE A 159 7.89 -5.46 5.15
C PHE A 159 8.00 -4.38 4.08
N ILE A 160 9.20 -4.09 3.60
CA ILE A 160 9.41 -3.07 2.58
C ILE A 160 8.88 -3.49 1.22
N ILE A 161 8.99 -4.77 0.84
CA ILE A 161 8.34 -5.29 -0.36
C ILE A 161 6.82 -5.13 -0.25
N LEU A 162 6.23 -5.40 0.93
CA LEU A 162 4.81 -5.15 1.17
C LEU A 162 4.43 -3.67 1.05
N MET A 163 5.25 -2.75 1.59
CA MET A 163 5.01 -1.30 1.42
C MET A 163 5.12 -0.88 -0.04
N TRP A 164 6.02 -1.49 -0.80
CA TRP A 164 6.10 -1.27 -2.23
C TRP A 164 4.89 -1.81 -2.98
N MET A 165 4.32 -2.95 -2.58
CA MET A 165 3.06 -3.46 -3.13
C MET A 165 1.91 -2.47 -2.93
N VAL A 166 1.84 -1.78 -1.78
CA VAL A 166 0.87 -0.70 -1.55
C VAL A 166 1.12 0.46 -2.54
N ILE A 167 2.37 0.90 -2.69
CA ILE A 167 2.75 1.98 -3.63
C ILE A 167 2.36 1.62 -5.06
N ASP A 168 2.72 0.42 -5.54
CA ASP A 168 2.40 -0.08 -6.89
C ASP A 168 0.88 -0.15 -7.12
N THR A 169 0.12 -0.55 -6.10
CA THR A 169 -1.35 -0.61 -6.16
C THR A 169 -1.94 0.80 -6.29
N ILE A 170 -1.48 1.74 -5.48
CA ILE A 170 -1.93 3.14 -5.54
C ILE A 170 -1.57 3.76 -6.89
N ALA A 171 -0.32 3.62 -7.34
CA ALA A 171 0.15 4.20 -8.60
C ALA A 171 -0.64 3.66 -9.80
N ARG A 172 -0.87 2.34 -9.87
CA ARG A 172 -1.72 1.74 -10.91
C ARG A 172 -3.18 2.18 -10.81
N GLY A 173 -3.68 2.37 -9.59
CA GLY A 173 -5.01 2.94 -9.35
C GLY A 173 -5.12 4.35 -9.92
N LEU A 174 -4.20 5.24 -9.56
CA LEU A 174 -4.19 6.63 -10.03
C LEU A 174 -4.02 6.72 -11.55
N ASN A 175 -3.17 5.90 -12.17
CA ASN A 175 -3.00 5.89 -13.62
C ASN A 175 -4.23 5.38 -14.38
N ARG A 176 -5.08 4.54 -13.76
CA ARG A 176 -6.36 4.11 -14.36
C ARG A 176 -7.43 5.22 -14.32
N ARG A 177 -7.22 6.25 -13.50
CA ARG A 177 -8.16 7.38 -13.34
C ARG A 177 -7.94 8.47 -14.39
N THR A 178 -6.68 8.63 -14.82
CA THR A 178 -6.21 9.61 -15.81
C THR A 178 -6.34 9.09 -17.23
#